data_AF-A0A815KRN2-F1
#
_entry.id   AF-A0A815KRN2-F1
#
_cell.length_a   1.000
_cell.length_b   1.000
_cell.length_c   1.000
_cell.angle_alpha   90.00
_cell.angle_beta   90.00
_cell.angle_gamma   90.00
#
_symmetry.space_group_name_H-M   'P 1'
#
loop_
_entity.id
_entity.type
_entity.pdbx_description
1 polymer ?
#
loop_
_entity_poly.entity_id
_entity_poly.type
_entity_poly.pdbx_seq_one_letter_code
_entity_poly.pdbx_strand_id
1 'polypeptide(L)'
;NINSLVWNTMRFKPPPTTDEIGWRIEFRPMDLQMTDFENAALSTFIALLTRAILSYNISTLIPISKVDENMERAQKRDAIHTAKFYFKKVISTDQRFNKSSEIVEDQTDNCEYCLMSINEIMNGSTKFFGLIPLVEHYLDELEEIDVDTRYTLNQYINLIRKRADGTLLTDATWMRQFVQSHPSYKQDSIVTDEIQYDLLWKIQEISNDGAKCPSVILEKMTTKTNLDVYH
;
A
#
# COMPACT_ATOMS: atom_id res chain seq x y z
N ASN A 1 24.82 20.05 5.50
CA ASN A 1 23.37 20.25 5.63
C ASN A 1 22.81 19.08 6.43
N ILE A 2 22.35 19.30 7.67
CA ILE A 2 21.99 18.22 8.62
C ILE A 2 20.70 17.50 8.18
N ASN A 3 19.77 18.20 7.52
CA ASN A 3 18.48 17.65 7.11
C ASN A 3 18.57 16.53 6.05
N SER A 4 19.61 16.53 5.22
CA SER A 4 19.82 15.47 4.22
C SER A 4 20.41 14.18 4.82
N LEU A 5 20.97 14.26 6.03
CA LEU A 5 21.65 13.16 6.72
C LEU A 5 20.75 12.41 7.72
N VAL A 6 19.48 12.80 7.83
CA VAL A 6 18.48 12.14 8.70
C VAL A 6 17.49 11.38 7.82
N TRP A 7 17.47 10.06 7.92
CA TRP A 7 16.64 9.17 7.12
C TRP A 7 15.50 8.55 7.94
N ASN A 8 14.47 9.35 8.19
CA ASN A 8 13.23 8.88 8.82
C ASN A 8 12.26 8.34 7.77
N THR A 9 11.17 7.70 8.22
CA THR A 9 10.08 7.20 7.35
C THR A 9 9.34 8.32 6.61
N MET A 10 9.29 9.51 7.20
CA MET A 10 8.81 10.72 6.56
C MET A 10 9.81 11.87 6.72
N ARG A 11 9.89 12.74 5.73
CA ARG A 11 10.74 13.94 5.79
C ARG A 11 9.96 15.19 5.43
N PHE A 12 9.96 16.14 6.35
CA PHE A 12 9.44 17.48 6.11
C PHE A 12 10.50 18.32 5.39
N LYS A 13 10.13 18.90 4.24
CA LYS A 13 11.01 19.67 3.37
C LYS A 13 10.53 21.13 3.34
N PRO A 14 11.25 22.06 4.00
CA PRO A 14 10.92 23.48 3.92
C PRO A 14 11.09 24.00 2.47
N PRO A 15 10.38 25.09 2.12
CA PRO A 15 10.56 25.75 0.83
C PRO A 15 12.02 26.22 0.69
N PRO A 16 12.63 26.09 -0.49
CA PRO A 16 13.94 26.70 -0.76
C PRO A 16 13.79 28.24 -0.81
N THR A 17 14.88 28.96 -0.57
CA THR A 17 14.88 30.43 -0.62
C THR A 17 14.86 30.99 -2.05
N THR A 18 15.15 30.16 -3.06
CA THR A 18 15.37 30.60 -4.45
C THR A 18 14.26 30.19 -5.41
N ASP A 19 13.42 29.22 -5.06
CA ASP A 19 12.40 28.67 -5.97
C ASP A 19 11.01 28.87 -5.36
N GLU A 20 9.99 29.03 -6.20
CA GLU A 20 8.58 29.21 -5.79
C GLU A 20 7.93 27.93 -5.21
N ILE A 21 8.73 26.92 -4.84
CA ILE A 21 8.21 25.63 -4.37
C ILE A 21 7.84 25.73 -2.89
N GLY A 22 6.60 25.36 -2.55
CA GLY A 22 6.09 25.37 -1.18
C GLY A 22 6.64 24.29 -0.24
N TRP A 23 6.00 24.17 0.93
CA TRP A 23 6.27 23.12 1.92
C TRP A 23 5.94 21.74 1.36
N ARG A 24 6.81 20.77 1.59
CA ARG A 24 6.68 19.42 1.03
C ARG A 24 6.87 18.36 2.11
N ILE A 25 6.27 17.21 1.86
CA ILE A 25 6.45 16.00 2.65
C ILE A 25 6.96 14.92 1.70
N GLU A 26 7.98 14.19 2.13
CA GLU A 26 8.50 13.03 1.42
C GLU A 26 8.13 11.77 2.21
N PHE A 27 7.39 10.87 1.56
CA PHE A 27 7.00 9.56 2.08
C PHE A 27 8.02 8.51 1.62
N ARG A 28 8.70 7.86 2.56
CA ARG A 28 9.89 7.02 2.32
C ARG A 28 9.78 5.52 2.64
N PRO A 29 8.71 4.97 3.24
CA PRO A 29 8.73 3.58 3.71
C PRO A 29 8.40 2.55 2.61
N MET A 30 8.12 2.96 1.37
CA MET A 30 7.70 2.04 0.31
C MET A 30 8.89 1.28 -0.27
N ASP A 31 8.80 -0.05 -0.29
CA ASP A 31 9.71 -0.91 -1.05
C ASP A 31 9.44 -0.80 -2.56
N LEU A 32 10.49 -0.98 -3.37
CA LEU A 32 10.36 -1.07 -4.82
C LEU A 32 9.72 -2.42 -5.20
N GLN A 33 8.77 -2.38 -6.13
CA GLN A 33 8.09 -3.57 -6.64
C GLN A 33 8.69 -4.02 -7.98
N MET A 34 8.44 -5.28 -8.36
CA MET A 34 9.01 -5.89 -9.57
C MET A 34 8.58 -5.23 -10.88
N THR A 35 7.38 -4.63 -10.94
CA THR A 35 6.85 -4.01 -12.16
C THR A 35 6.60 -2.52 -12.01
N ASP A 36 6.73 -1.78 -13.12
CA ASP A 36 6.37 -0.36 -13.17
C ASP A 36 4.89 -0.12 -12.84
N PHE A 37 4.01 -1.06 -13.20
CA PHE A 37 2.59 -1.01 -12.86
C PHE A 37 2.35 -1.00 -11.35
N GLU A 38 3.03 -1.87 -10.60
CA GLU A 38 2.89 -1.96 -9.14
C GLU A 38 3.47 -0.71 -8.45
N ASN A 39 4.61 -0.21 -8.94
CA ASN A 39 5.21 1.03 -8.46
C ASN A 39 4.31 2.25 -8.74
N ALA A 40 3.70 2.32 -9.92
CA ALA A 40 2.73 3.35 -10.28
C ALA A 40 1.45 3.25 -9.43
N ALA A 41 0.96 2.04 -9.15
CA ALA A 41 -0.21 1.80 -8.31
C ALA A 41 0.00 2.33 -6.89
N LEU A 42 1.12 1.98 -6.27
CA LEU A 42 1.46 2.37 -4.91
C LEU A 42 1.67 3.89 -4.78
N SER A 43 2.43 4.49 -5.70
CA SER A 43 2.68 5.94 -5.71
C SER A 43 1.39 6.73 -5.95
N THR A 44 0.56 6.30 -6.90
CA THR A 44 -0.75 6.91 -7.20
C THR A 44 -1.69 6.79 -6.02
N PHE A 45 -1.75 5.63 -5.37
CA PHE A 45 -2.60 5.43 -4.20
C PHE A 45 -2.22 6.36 -3.04
N ILE A 46 -0.92 6.53 -2.75
CA ILE A 46 -0.49 7.49 -1.72
C ILE A 46 -0.89 8.93 -2.09
N ALA A 47 -0.70 9.32 -3.36
CA ALA A 47 -1.13 10.65 -3.82
C ALA A 47 -2.64 10.86 -3.65
N LEU A 48 -3.47 9.89 -4.05
CA LEU A 48 -4.92 9.96 -3.89
C LEU A 48 -5.35 9.94 -2.42
N LEU A 49 -4.73 9.09 -1.60
CA LEU A 49 -4.99 9.02 -0.17
C LEU A 49 -4.68 10.34 0.52
N THR A 50 -3.58 11.02 0.17
CA THR A 50 -3.27 12.34 0.74
C THR A 50 -4.32 13.38 0.36
N ARG A 51 -4.83 13.36 -0.89
CA ARG A 51 -5.92 14.25 -1.31
C ARG A 51 -7.22 13.97 -0.57
N ALA A 52 -7.57 12.70 -0.38
CA ALA A 52 -8.75 12.30 0.38
C ALA A 52 -8.64 12.71 1.86
N ILE A 53 -7.47 12.52 2.48
CA ILE A 53 -7.21 12.94 3.86
C ILE A 53 -7.42 14.45 4.03
N LEU A 54 -6.89 15.25 3.11
CA LEU A 54 -7.04 16.71 3.15
C LEU A 54 -8.48 17.16 2.89
N SER A 55 -9.14 16.54 1.90
CA SER A 55 -10.51 16.93 1.50
C SER A 55 -11.54 16.64 2.58
N TYR A 56 -11.36 15.54 3.32
CA TYR A 56 -12.28 15.11 4.38
C TYR A 56 -11.81 15.41 5.80
N ASN A 57 -10.71 16.16 5.95
CA ASN A 57 -10.09 16.48 7.23
C ASN A 57 -9.91 15.23 8.12
N ILE A 58 -9.37 14.15 7.52
CA ILE A 58 -9.19 12.86 8.19
C ILE A 58 -8.07 12.98 9.23
N SER A 59 -8.33 12.47 10.44
CA SER A 59 -7.35 12.39 11.52
C SER A 59 -6.97 10.94 11.78
N THR A 60 -5.70 10.59 11.58
CA THR A 60 -5.14 9.26 11.88
C THR A 60 -4.12 9.29 13.03
N LEU A 61 -4.15 10.35 13.86
CA LEU A 61 -3.21 10.54 14.95
C LEU A 61 -3.32 9.44 16.01
N ILE A 62 -2.17 8.86 16.34
CA ILE A 62 -1.95 7.92 17.45
C ILE A 62 -0.61 8.27 18.14
N PRO A 63 -0.36 7.82 19.37
CA PRO A 63 0.93 8.06 20.04
C PRO A 63 2.11 7.54 19.21
N ILE A 64 3.21 8.30 19.16
CA ILE A 64 4.40 7.94 18.37
C ILE A 64 4.98 6.58 18.79
N SER A 65 4.91 6.23 20.08
CA SER A 65 5.34 4.91 20.58
C SER A 65 4.57 3.76 19.94
N LYS A 66 3.29 3.97 19.56
CA LYS A 66 2.49 2.98 18.85
C LYS A 66 2.84 2.89 17.36
N VAL A 67 3.32 3.99 16.78
CA VAL A 67 3.91 3.98 15.44
C VAL A 67 5.22 3.19 15.45
N ASP A 68 6.06 3.35 16.47
CA ASP A 68 7.31 2.59 16.63
C ASP A 68 7.04 1.08 16.79
N GLU A 69 6.07 0.71 17.65
CA GLU A 69 5.61 -0.69 17.77
C GLU A 69 5.08 -1.24 16.43
N ASN A 70 4.40 -0.42 15.64
CA ASN A 70 3.94 -0.82 14.30
C ASN A 70 5.11 -1.06 13.34
N MET A 71 6.17 -0.24 13.40
CA MET A 71 7.37 -0.43 12.58
C MET A 71 8.05 -1.76 12.90
N GLU A 72 8.16 -2.14 14.17
CA GLU A 72 8.71 -3.45 14.57
C GLU A 72 7.83 -4.61 14.08
N ARG A 73 6.50 -4.45 14.13
CA ARG A 73 5.55 -5.46 13.63
C ARG A 73 5.64 -5.62 12.11
N ALA A 74 5.82 -4.53 11.37
CA ALA A 74 5.86 -4.52 9.91
C ALA A 74 7.03 -5.34 9.34
N GLN A 75 8.13 -5.48 10.09
CA GLN A 75 9.32 -6.24 9.68
C GLN A 75 9.15 -7.76 9.80
N LYS A 76 8.08 -8.24 10.44
CA LYS A 76 7.88 -9.68 10.63
C LYS A 76 7.52 -10.35 9.29
N ARG A 77 8.00 -11.59 9.11
CA ARG A 77 7.63 -12.41 7.95
C ARG A 77 6.11 -12.54 7.89
N ASP A 78 5.56 -12.22 6.72
CA ASP A 78 4.12 -12.28 6.44
C ASP A 78 3.26 -11.39 7.36
N ALA A 79 3.82 -10.27 7.84
CA ALA A 79 3.13 -9.34 8.72
C ALA A 79 1.83 -8.78 8.13
N ILE A 80 1.76 -8.63 6.80
CA ILE A 80 0.57 -8.15 6.11
C ILE A 80 -0.68 -9.01 6.40
N HIS A 81 -0.52 -10.32 6.56
CA HIS A 81 -1.62 -11.25 6.80
C HIS A 81 -1.71 -11.72 8.26
N THR A 82 -0.59 -11.75 8.98
CA THR A 82 -0.51 -12.36 10.31
C THR A 82 -0.47 -11.36 11.46
N ALA A 83 0.04 -10.14 11.21
CA ALA A 83 0.17 -9.13 12.24
C ALA A 83 -1.06 -8.22 12.33
N LYS A 84 -1.20 -7.58 13.48
CA LYS A 84 -2.12 -6.46 13.69
C LYS A 84 -1.35 -5.22 14.11
N PHE A 85 -1.83 -4.08 13.67
CA PHE A 85 -1.21 -2.76 13.81
C PHE A 85 -2.13 -1.83 14.57
N TYR A 86 -1.57 -0.98 15.42
CA TYR A 86 -2.34 0.07 16.07
C TYR A 86 -2.82 1.07 15.04
N PHE A 87 -4.11 1.30 14.99
CA PHE A 87 -4.74 2.25 14.08
C PHE A 87 -5.90 2.95 14.79
N LYS A 88 -6.19 4.19 14.42
CA LYS A 88 -7.25 4.98 15.04
C LYS A 88 -8.62 4.37 14.75
N LYS A 89 -9.46 4.25 15.78
CA LYS A 89 -10.82 3.66 15.67
C LYS A 89 -11.75 4.54 14.83
N VAL A 90 -11.74 5.84 15.10
CA VAL A 90 -12.58 6.86 14.44
C VAL A 90 -11.66 7.88 13.76
N ILE A 91 -11.73 7.96 12.44
CA ILE A 91 -10.82 8.79 11.64
C ILE A 91 -11.44 10.10 11.14
N SER A 92 -12.76 10.27 11.28
CA SER A 92 -13.48 11.49 10.90
C SER A 92 -14.67 11.75 11.82
N THR A 93 -15.00 13.02 12.01
CA THR A 93 -16.27 13.44 12.62
C THR A 93 -17.44 13.37 11.64
N ASP A 94 -17.17 13.25 10.34
CA ASP A 94 -18.19 13.06 9.32
C ASP A 94 -18.80 11.65 9.44
N GLN A 95 -20.12 11.62 9.65
CA GLN A 95 -20.87 10.38 9.83
C GLN A 95 -20.80 9.46 8.60
N ARG A 96 -20.53 10.00 7.40
CA ARG A 96 -20.37 9.21 6.17
C ARG A 96 -19.23 8.18 6.28
N PHE A 97 -18.21 8.48 7.07
CA PHE A 97 -17.04 7.61 7.27
C PHE A 97 -17.08 6.80 8.57
N ASN A 98 -18.20 6.86 9.31
CA ASN A 98 -18.39 6.13 10.54
C ASN A 98 -19.35 4.96 10.30
N LYS A 99 -18.82 3.75 10.14
CA LYS A 99 -19.63 2.54 9.91
C LYS A 99 -20.41 2.06 11.14
N SER A 100 -20.16 2.63 12.32
CA SER A 100 -20.82 2.25 13.57
C SER A 100 -21.61 3.42 14.18
N SER A 101 -22.94 3.34 14.06
CA SER A 101 -23.89 4.01 14.97
C SER A 101 -24.03 3.27 16.31
N GLU A 102 -23.35 2.14 16.48
CA GLU A 102 -23.22 1.41 17.74
C GLU A 102 -21.76 1.47 18.19
N ILE A 103 -21.35 2.61 18.73
CA ILE A 103 -20.35 2.57 19.79
C ILE A 103 -21.08 1.88 20.95
N VAL A 104 -21.04 0.55 20.99
CA VAL A 104 -21.13 -0.12 22.28
C VAL A 104 -19.93 0.45 23.01
N GLU A 105 -20.20 1.37 23.93
CA GLU A 105 -19.27 1.72 24.98
C GLU A 105 -18.93 0.42 25.69
N ASP A 106 -17.91 -0.29 25.18
CA ASP A 106 -17.11 -1.09 26.07
C ASP A 106 -16.39 -0.06 26.94
N GLN A 107 -17.04 0.33 28.04
CA GLN A 107 -16.62 1.35 29.02
C GLN A 107 -15.27 1.01 29.68
N THR A 108 -14.56 0.00 29.17
CA THR A 108 -13.31 -0.53 29.68
C THR A 108 -12.09 -0.12 28.85
N ASP A 109 -12.24 0.39 27.61
CA ASP A 109 -11.10 0.79 26.79
C ASP A 109 -11.24 2.19 26.18
N ASN A 110 -10.87 3.20 26.97
CA ASN A 110 -10.84 4.63 26.63
C ASN A 110 -9.78 5.00 25.56
N CYS A 111 -9.18 4.02 24.88
CA CYS A 111 -8.18 4.26 23.83
C CYS A 111 -8.84 4.62 22.49
N GLU A 112 -8.43 5.74 21.89
CA GLU A 112 -8.85 6.19 20.55
C GLU A 112 -8.36 5.30 19.39
N TYR A 113 -7.53 4.29 19.67
CA TYR A 113 -6.93 3.39 18.70
C TYR A 113 -7.09 1.92 19.12
N CYS A 114 -7.03 1.00 18.16
CA CYS A 114 -7.04 -0.44 18.40
C CYS A 114 -6.12 -1.19 17.43
N LEU A 115 -5.96 -2.50 17.65
CA LEU A 115 -5.23 -3.38 16.75
C LEU A 115 -6.12 -3.82 15.58
N MET A 116 -5.71 -3.51 14.37
CA MET A 116 -6.37 -3.92 13.12
C MET A 116 -5.36 -4.64 12.20
N SER A 117 -5.83 -5.63 11.44
CA SER A 117 -5.06 -6.21 10.34
C SER A 117 -4.90 -5.21 9.19
N ILE A 118 -3.92 -5.43 8.30
CA ILE A 118 -3.78 -4.58 7.10
C ILE A 118 -5.03 -4.68 6.21
N ASN A 119 -5.65 -5.86 6.11
CA ASN A 119 -6.92 -6.01 5.39
C ASN A 119 -7.99 -5.08 5.96
N GLU A 120 -8.18 -5.05 7.29
CA GLU A 120 -9.16 -4.18 7.93
C GLU A 120 -8.82 -2.69 7.72
N ILE A 121 -7.55 -2.29 7.81
CA ILE A 121 -7.13 -0.90 7.60
C ILE A 121 -7.36 -0.47 6.15
N MET A 122 -7.00 -1.31 5.18
CA MET A 122 -7.06 -0.96 3.76
C MET A 122 -8.48 -1.11 3.22
N ASN A 123 -9.07 -2.30 3.34
CA ASN A 123 -10.36 -2.64 2.76
C ASN A 123 -11.55 -2.26 3.64
N GLY A 124 -11.29 -1.95 4.92
CA GLY A 124 -12.33 -1.70 5.90
C GLY A 124 -12.83 -2.99 6.57
N SER A 125 -13.76 -2.82 7.50
CA SER A 125 -14.46 -3.89 8.18
C SER A 125 -15.90 -3.47 8.43
N THR A 126 -16.62 -4.23 9.26
CA THR A 126 -17.93 -3.82 9.78
C THR A 126 -17.83 -2.60 10.71
N LYS A 127 -16.67 -2.41 11.35
CA LYS A 127 -16.44 -1.35 12.35
C LYS A 127 -15.60 -0.19 11.83
N PHE A 128 -14.87 -0.37 10.73
CA PHE A 128 -13.94 0.63 10.20
C PHE A 128 -14.17 0.86 8.71
N PHE A 129 -14.14 2.12 8.27
CA PHE A 129 -14.47 2.48 6.89
C PHE A 129 -13.52 1.85 5.87
N GLY A 130 -12.22 1.93 6.13
CA GLY A 130 -11.14 1.50 5.25
C GLY A 130 -10.52 2.65 4.46
N LEU A 131 -9.20 2.61 4.23
CA LEU A 131 -8.50 3.63 3.46
C LEU A 131 -8.78 3.54 1.95
N ILE A 132 -9.02 2.34 1.41
CA ILE A 132 -9.39 2.17 0.02
C ILE A 132 -10.80 2.70 -0.25
N PRO A 133 -11.84 2.34 0.52
CA PRO A 133 -13.17 2.95 0.38
C PRO A 133 -13.15 4.48 0.50
N LEU A 134 -12.26 5.04 1.33
CA LEU A 134 -12.07 6.50 1.44
C LEU A 134 -11.57 7.11 0.13
N VAL A 135 -10.58 6.48 -0.50
CA VAL A 135 -10.05 6.92 -1.80
C VAL A 135 -11.08 6.72 -2.92
N GLU A 136 -11.81 5.61 -2.91
CA GLU A 136 -12.88 5.34 -3.88
C GLU A 136 -13.97 6.42 -3.81
N HIS A 137 -14.40 6.78 -2.59
CA HIS A 137 -15.37 7.86 -2.37
C HIS A 137 -14.86 9.22 -2.84
N TYR A 138 -13.58 9.52 -2.56
CA TYR A 138 -12.94 10.74 -3.08
C TYR A 138 -12.96 10.79 -4.61
N LEU A 139 -12.68 9.68 -5.27
CA LEU A 139 -12.72 9.62 -6.74
C LEU A 139 -14.15 9.73 -7.31
N ASP A 140 -15.17 9.24 -6.59
CA ASP A 140 -16.57 9.36 -7.01
C ASP A 140 -17.11 10.80 -6.89
N GLU A 141 -16.57 11.60 -5.97
CA GLU A 141 -16.93 13.03 -5.83
C GLU A 141 -16.22 13.95 -6.84
N LEU A 142 -15.23 13.45 -7.58
CA LEU A 142 -14.57 14.22 -8.63
C LEU A 142 -15.45 14.25 -9.89
N GLU A 143 -15.92 15.44 -10.26
CA GLU A 143 -16.86 15.65 -11.37
C GLU A 143 -16.29 15.29 -12.75
N GLU A 144 -14.96 15.31 -12.92
CA GLU A 144 -14.30 15.12 -14.22
C GLU A 144 -13.14 14.11 -14.14
N ILE A 145 -13.46 12.81 -14.21
CA ILE A 145 -12.48 11.75 -14.50
C ILE A 145 -12.94 11.00 -15.74
N ASP A 146 -12.09 10.91 -16.76
CA ASP A 146 -12.38 10.10 -17.94
C ASP A 146 -12.44 8.60 -17.59
N VAL A 147 -13.19 7.85 -18.40
CA VAL A 147 -13.48 6.43 -18.13
C VAL A 147 -12.21 5.59 -18.12
N ASP A 148 -11.24 5.88 -18.97
CA ASP A 148 -10.01 5.09 -19.10
C ASP A 148 -9.06 5.34 -17.91
N THR A 149 -8.96 6.59 -17.45
CA THR A 149 -8.25 6.93 -16.20
C THR A 149 -8.94 6.29 -15.00
N ARG A 150 -10.28 6.41 -14.88
CA ARG A 150 -11.03 5.78 -13.77
C ARG A 150 -10.82 4.27 -13.76
N TYR A 151 -10.83 3.64 -14.93
CA TYR A 151 -10.55 2.22 -15.08
C TYR A 151 -9.14 1.86 -14.60
N THR A 152 -8.12 2.60 -15.04
CA THR A 152 -6.72 2.37 -14.66
C THR A 152 -6.52 2.54 -13.15
N LEU A 153 -7.09 3.60 -12.56
CA LEU A 153 -7.07 3.82 -11.11
C LEU A 153 -7.72 2.66 -10.35
N ASN A 154 -8.83 2.13 -10.86
CA ASN A 154 -9.48 0.97 -10.25
C ASN A 154 -8.59 -0.28 -10.32
N GLN A 155 -7.81 -0.48 -11.38
CA GLN A 155 -6.83 -1.59 -11.43
C GLN A 155 -5.72 -1.41 -10.38
N TYR A 156 -5.20 -0.20 -10.23
CA TYR A 156 -4.21 0.12 -9.19
C TYR A 156 -4.76 -0.12 -7.77
N ILE A 157 -5.97 0.35 -7.49
CA ILE A 157 -6.63 0.13 -6.20
C ILE A 157 -6.87 -1.37 -5.96
N ASN A 158 -7.30 -2.11 -6.99
CA ASN A 158 -7.58 -3.54 -6.89
C ASN A 158 -6.31 -4.36 -6.57
N LEU A 159 -5.15 -3.95 -7.09
CA LEU A 159 -3.86 -4.57 -6.75
C LEU A 159 -3.63 -4.50 -5.23
N ILE A 160 -3.78 -3.29 -4.66
CA ILE A 160 -3.54 -3.04 -3.24
C ILE A 160 -4.58 -3.76 -2.38
N ARG A 161 -5.85 -3.74 -2.80
CA ARG A 161 -6.97 -4.46 -2.16
C ARG A 161 -6.67 -5.95 -2.02
N LYS A 162 -6.27 -6.61 -3.12
CA LYS A 162 -5.99 -8.04 -3.16
C LYS A 162 -4.70 -8.42 -2.42
N ARG A 163 -3.71 -7.54 -2.38
CA ARG A 163 -2.52 -7.74 -1.54
C ARG A 163 -2.87 -7.64 -0.06
N ALA A 164 -3.76 -6.72 0.31
CA ALA A 164 -4.18 -6.55 1.70
C ALA A 164 -5.03 -7.74 2.20
N ASP A 165 -5.92 -8.29 1.37
CA ASP A 165 -6.77 -9.43 1.74
C ASP A 165 -6.11 -10.81 1.56
N GLY A 166 -4.96 -10.88 0.88
CA GLY A 166 -4.20 -12.11 0.66
C GLY A 166 -4.60 -12.91 -0.57
N THR A 167 -5.50 -12.40 -1.41
CA THR A 167 -5.81 -12.96 -2.73
C THR A 167 -4.60 -12.89 -3.67
N LEU A 168 -3.76 -11.86 -3.50
CA LEU A 168 -2.52 -11.67 -4.25
C LEU A 168 -1.33 -11.64 -3.31
N LEU A 169 -0.24 -12.29 -3.71
CA LEU A 169 0.98 -12.33 -2.91
C LEU A 169 1.72 -10.99 -2.96
N THR A 170 2.45 -10.70 -1.89
CA THR A 170 3.51 -9.69 -1.94
C THR A 170 4.73 -10.26 -2.66
N ASP A 171 5.54 -9.38 -3.26
CA ASP A 171 6.83 -9.72 -3.88
C ASP A 171 7.70 -10.53 -2.92
N ALA A 172 7.78 -10.11 -1.65
CA ALA A 172 8.53 -10.82 -0.61
C ALA A 172 7.98 -12.23 -0.32
N THR A 173 6.64 -12.42 -0.33
CA THR A 173 6.05 -13.74 -0.17
C THR A 173 6.31 -14.63 -1.38
N TRP A 174 6.17 -14.08 -2.58
CA TRP A 174 6.48 -14.82 -3.80
C TRP A 174 7.95 -15.23 -3.89
N MET A 175 8.90 -14.31 -3.63
CA MET A 175 10.33 -14.63 -3.66
C MET A 175 10.68 -15.74 -2.67
N ARG A 176 10.09 -15.73 -1.47
CA ARG A 176 10.26 -16.80 -0.48
C ARG A 176 9.72 -18.13 -1.00
N GLN A 177 8.51 -18.14 -1.56
CA GLN A 177 7.92 -19.35 -2.12
C GLN A 177 8.75 -19.89 -3.29
N PHE A 178 9.25 -19.01 -4.16
CA PHE A 178 10.13 -19.36 -5.26
C PHE A 178 11.38 -20.10 -4.76
N VAL A 179 12.11 -19.50 -3.82
CA VAL A 179 13.31 -20.11 -3.22
C VAL A 179 12.97 -21.43 -2.54
N GLN A 180 11.89 -21.47 -1.73
CA GLN A 180 11.51 -22.67 -0.96
C GLN A 180 11.11 -23.86 -1.83
N SER A 181 10.56 -23.60 -3.02
CA SER A 181 10.13 -24.61 -3.98
C SER A 181 11.19 -24.95 -5.03
N HIS A 182 12.33 -24.26 -5.02
CA HIS A 182 13.40 -24.48 -5.97
C HIS A 182 14.00 -25.89 -5.81
N PRO A 183 14.19 -26.67 -6.90
CA PRO A 183 14.71 -28.06 -6.81
C PRO A 183 16.05 -28.19 -6.07
N SER A 184 16.92 -27.20 -6.26
CA SER A 184 18.27 -27.16 -5.67
C SER A 184 18.28 -26.65 -4.21
N TYR A 185 17.14 -26.23 -3.65
CA TYR A 185 17.05 -25.74 -2.27
C TYR A 185 16.99 -26.88 -1.26
N LYS A 186 17.89 -26.84 -0.25
CA LYS A 186 18.09 -27.94 0.69
C LYS A 186 17.40 -27.73 2.05
N GLN A 187 16.47 -26.79 2.14
CA GLN A 187 15.79 -26.41 3.40
C GLN A 187 16.76 -25.96 4.50
N ASP A 188 17.90 -25.41 4.11
CA ASP A 188 19.02 -24.99 4.97
C ASP A 188 19.14 -23.47 5.10
N SER A 189 18.19 -22.71 4.55
CA SER A 189 18.20 -21.24 4.46
C SER A 189 19.36 -20.66 3.65
N ILE A 190 19.99 -21.47 2.80
CA ILE A 190 21.05 -21.02 1.89
C ILE A 190 20.46 -20.82 0.49
N VAL A 191 20.67 -19.62 -0.06
CA VAL A 191 20.36 -19.31 -1.46
C VAL A 191 21.66 -19.43 -2.25
N THR A 192 21.77 -20.46 -3.09
CA THR A 192 22.96 -20.70 -3.93
C THR A 192 22.94 -19.80 -5.17
N ASP A 193 24.08 -19.66 -5.84
CA ASP A 193 24.20 -18.89 -7.09
C ASP A 193 23.20 -19.36 -8.18
N GLU A 194 22.92 -20.66 -8.23
CA GLU A 194 21.92 -21.25 -9.12
C GLU A 194 20.50 -20.74 -8.81
N ILE A 195 20.08 -20.81 -7.54
CA ILE A 195 18.77 -20.31 -7.09
C ILE A 195 18.66 -18.81 -7.34
N GLN A 196 19.74 -18.06 -7.07
CA GLN A 196 19.78 -16.61 -7.27
C GLN A 196 19.66 -16.26 -8.76
N TYR A 197 20.37 -16.96 -9.63
CA TYR A 197 20.29 -16.76 -11.09
C TYR A 197 18.86 -16.99 -11.59
N ASP A 198 18.26 -18.11 -11.23
CA ASP A 198 16.89 -18.45 -11.65
C ASP A 198 15.86 -17.47 -11.10
N LEU A 199 16.02 -17.01 -9.86
CA LEU A 199 15.16 -15.99 -9.25
C LEU A 199 15.24 -14.67 -10.02
N LEU A 200 16.45 -14.17 -10.29
CA LEU A 200 16.64 -12.90 -10.99
C LEU A 200 16.11 -12.96 -12.42
N TRP A 201 16.33 -14.08 -13.11
CA TRP A 201 15.77 -14.30 -14.44
C TRP A 201 14.23 -14.27 -14.42
N LYS A 202 13.60 -14.91 -13.42
CA LYS A 202 12.15 -14.88 -13.26
C LYS A 202 11.62 -13.48 -12.93
N ILE A 203 12.32 -12.72 -12.09
CA ILE A 203 11.98 -11.31 -11.83
C ILE A 203 12.08 -10.47 -13.12
N GLN A 204 13.09 -10.69 -13.94
CA GLN A 204 13.23 -10.01 -15.23
C GLN A 204 12.08 -10.36 -16.19
N GLU A 205 11.64 -11.62 -16.24
CA GLU A 205 10.50 -12.04 -17.04
C GLU A 205 9.17 -11.41 -16.57
N ILE A 206 8.99 -11.29 -15.26
CA ILE A 206 7.85 -10.60 -14.62
C ILE A 206 7.87 -9.11 -14.95
N SER A 207 9.04 -8.45 -14.81
CA SER A 207 9.22 -7.02 -15.04
C SER A 207 8.96 -6.61 -16.49
N ASN A 208 9.27 -7.47 -17.46
CA ASN A 208 9.12 -7.18 -18.89
C ASN A 208 7.72 -7.50 -19.45
N ASP A 209 6.71 -7.68 -18.60
CA ASP A 209 5.33 -8.08 -18.97
C ASP A 209 5.23 -9.40 -19.78
N GLY A 210 6.33 -10.16 -19.86
CA GLY A 210 6.43 -11.38 -20.69
C GLY A 210 5.90 -12.63 -19.99
N ALA A 211 5.94 -12.67 -18.66
CA ALA A 211 5.43 -13.80 -17.87
C ALA A 211 4.11 -13.46 -17.18
N LYS A 212 3.06 -14.25 -17.47
CA LYS A 212 1.87 -14.30 -16.62
C LYS A 212 2.26 -14.91 -15.28
N CYS A 213 2.27 -14.12 -14.21
CA CYS A 213 2.38 -14.61 -12.85
C CYS A 213 1.11 -14.22 -12.06
N PRO A 214 -0.01 -14.96 -12.21
CA PRO A 214 -1.30 -14.55 -11.64
C PRO A 214 -1.32 -14.49 -10.11
N SER A 215 -0.34 -15.12 -9.44
CA SER A 215 -0.18 -15.08 -7.99
C SER A 215 0.43 -13.77 -7.47
N VAL A 216 1.05 -12.96 -8.33
CA VAL A 216 1.73 -11.69 -7.95
C VAL A 216 1.23 -10.50 -8.75
N ILE A 217 0.98 -10.70 -10.04
CA ILE A 217 0.49 -9.67 -10.96
C ILE A 217 -1.01 -9.89 -11.17
N LEU A 218 -1.79 -8.81 -11.15
CA LEU A 218 -3.14 -8.85 -11.70
C LEU A 218 -3.09 -9.31 -13.16
N GLU A 219 -3.91 -10.28 -13.54
CA GLU A 219 -4.12 -10.53 -14.96
C GLU A 219 -4.58 -9.22 -15.61
N LYS A 220 -3.75 -8.67 -16.51
CA LYS A 220 -4.07 -7.46 -17.25
C LYS A 220 -5.38 -7.73 -18.00
N MET A 221 -6.46 -7.10 -17.53
CA MET A 221 -7.62 -6.91 -18.39
C MET A 221 -7.20 -5.89 -19.44
N THR A 222 -7.15 -6.32 -20.70
CA THR A 222 -6.70 -5.49 -21.82
C THR A 222 -7.51 -4.20 -21.89
N THR A 223 -6.88 -3.06 -21.60
CA THR A 223 -7.36 -1.75 -22.05
C THR A 223 -6.98 -1.57 -23.50
N LYS A 224 -7.83 -0.85 -24.26
CA LYS A 224 -7.66 -0.59 -25.70
C LYS A 224 -6.44 0.30 -26.03
N THR A 225 -5.76 0.84 -25.03
CA THR A 225 -4.72 1.87 -25.19
C THR A 225 -3.39 1.35 -25.74
N ASN A 226 -3.25 0.04 -25.99
CA ASN A 226 -2.08 -0.52 -26.68
C ASN A 226 -2.05 -0.21 -28.21
N LEU A 227 -2.99 0.56 -28.74
CA LEU A 227 -3.06 0.87 -30.17
C LEU A 227 -2.36 2.18 -30.58
N ASP A 228 -1.98 3.07 -29.66
CA ASP A 228 -1.59 4.45 -30.04
C ASP A 228 -0.13 4.86 -29.70
N VAL A 229 0.78 3.91 -29.42
CA VAL A 229 2.21 4.23 -29.16
C VAL A 229 3.14 3.84 -30.33
N TYR A 230 2.61 3.42 -31.47
CA TYR A 230 3.39 3.21 -32.69
C TYR A 230 2.78 3.93 -33.89
N HIS A 231 2.89 5.26 -33.91
CA HIS A 231 2.96 6.05 -35.13
C HIS A 231 3.92 7.22 -34.95
#